data_AF-A0A959AV47-F1
#
_entry.id   AF-A0A959AV47-F1
#
_cell.length_a   1.000
_cell.length_b   1.000
_cell.length_c   1.000
_cell.angle_alpha   90.00
_cell.angle_beta   90.00
_cell.angle_gamma   90.00
#
_symmetry.space_group_name_H-M   'P 1'
#
loop_
_entity.id
_entity.type
_entity.pdbx_description
1 polymer ?
#
loop_
_entity_poly.entity_id
_entity_poly.type
_entity_poly.pdbx_seq_one_letter_code
_entity_poly.pdbx_strand_id
1 'polypeptide(L)'
;MNKLLILLALLLTTPLFSQQRVKARPADVGSADAIIGALYDVISGPAGQERDWDRLRSLFTREARLMTVYRNQDGLTAMLTMTVEDYIKRVERPFQEKGFFEREIGRKTDRFGFITQIFSTYESRNQKDEEVVSRGINSIQLAEHSGRFWIANILWNSETDEFPIPAEYLALANQRTINHEEETIMVGKINRIGLQQEPFGLWFNTGYENYEVDKSSLQGVKEALEGVEILAFMGTWCSDSQREVPNFFKILDQAGYDLSKLQLVALSNHPDQYKQSPQHEEKGWNIEYVPTFIFLKNGKELGRIIESPDDSLEKDMRKILMGK
;
A
#
# COMPACT_ATOMS: atom_id res chain seq x y z
N MET A 1 63.66 -3.42 49.29
CA MET A 1 63.93 -2.85 47.96
C MET A 1 62.70 -3.05 47.09
N ASN A 2 61.87 -2.01 47.01
CA ASN A 2 60.64 -1.99 46.19
C ASN A 2 61.00 -1.76 44.72
N LYS A 3 60.44 -2.56 43.82
CA LYS A 3 60.15 -2.12 42.45
C LYS A 3 58.72 -2.52 42.11
N LEU A 4 57.83 -1.54 42.21
CA LEU A 4 56.45 -1.55 41.76
C LEU A 4 56.46 -1.30 40.24
N LEU A 5 56.02 -2.25 39.43
CA LEU A 5 55.79 -2.09 38.00
C LEU A 5 54.33 -1.65 37.80
N ILE A 6 54.12 -0.36 37.54
CA ILE A 6 52.82 0.19 37.11
C ILE A 6 52.74 0.00 35.60
N LEU A 7 51.85 -0.89 35.16
CA LEU A 7 51.48 -1.05 33.76
C LEU A 7 50.47 0.05 33.41
N LEU A 8 50.90 1.07 32.66
CA LEU A 8 50.03 2.12 32.15
C LEU A 8 49.28 1.59 30.92
N ALA A 9 48.05 1.12 31.11
CA ALA A 9 47.15 0.77 30.02
C ALA A 9 46.62 2.07 29.37
N LEU A 10 47.16 2.43 28.21
CA LEU A 10 46.63 3.49 27.37
C LEU A 10 45.30 3.01 26.76
N LEU A 11 44.18 3.36 27.39
CA LEU A 11 42.85 3.26 26.78
C LEU A 11 42.78 4.32 25.67
N LEU A 12 43.13 3.94 24.44
CA LEU A 12 42.72 4.68 23.25
C LEU A 12 41.20 4.55 23.15
N THR A 13 40.46 5.46 23.78
CA THR A 13 39.06 5.70 23.44
C THR A 13 39.07 6.33 22.05
N THR A 14 38.99 5.51 21.01
CA THR A 14 38.58 6.03 19.71
C THR A 14 37.18 6.63 19.92
N PRO A 15 36.97 7.93 19.64
CA PRO A 15 35.63 8.43 19.58
C PRO A 15 34.95 7.63 18.47
N LEU A 16 33.99 6.78 18.82
CA LEU A 16 32.98 6.38 17.85
C LEU A 16 32.40 7.71 17.38
N PHE A 17 32.80 8.14 16.18
CA PHE A 17 32.00 9.07 15.41
C PHE A 17 30.66 8.36 15.24
N SER A 18 29.74 8.60 16.18
CA SER A 18 28.32 8.42 15.94
C SER A 18 28.02 9.40 14.82
N GLN A 19 28.15 8.91 13.57
CA GLN A 19 27.76 9.68 12.41
C GLN A 19 26.29 10.01 12.64
N GLN A 20 26.06 11.29 12.96
CA GLN A 20 24.74 11.77 13.33
C GLN A 20 23.82 11.43 12.17
N ARG A 21 22.82 10.59 12.45
CA ARG A 21 21.93 10.05 11.42
C ARG A 21 21.27 11.22 10.70
N VAL A 22 21.28 11.20 9.36
CA VAL A 22 20.59 12.21 8.56
C VAL A 22 19.13 12.27 9.01
N LYS A 23 18.66 13.47 9.37
CA LYS A 23 17.30 13.69 9.81
C LYS A 23 16.38 13.69 8.59
N ALA A 24 15.40 12.80 8.55
CA ALA A 24 14.42 12.83 7.47
C ALA A 24 13.48 14.02 7.60
N ARG A 25 12.91 14.41 6.48
CA ARG A 25 11.80 15.37 6.43
C ARG A 25 10.57 14.69 7.04
N PRO A 26 9.85 15.30 8.01
CA PRO A 26 8.68 14.67 8.63
C PRO A 26 7.62 14.23 7.61
N ALA A 27 7.42 15.02 6.56
CA ALA A 27 6.49 14.72 5.47
C ALA A 27 6.85 13.47 4.67
N ASP A 28 8.12 13.05 4.63
CA ASP A 28 8.53 11.84 3.90
C ASP A 28 8.25 10.56 4.71
N VAL A 29 7.98 10.64 6.01
CA VAL A 29 8.10 9.46 6.90
C VAL A 29 6.94 9.30 7.88
N GLY A 30 5.93 10.18 7.77
CA GLY A 30 4.74 10.17 8.61
C GLY A 30 3.74 9.06 8.26
N SER A 31 3.82 8.48 7.06
CA SER A 31 2.95 7.38 6.63
C SER A 31 3.68 6.42 5.69
N ALA A 32 3.12 5.22 5.49
CA ALA A 32 3.60 4.27 4.50
C ALA A 32 3.56 4.87 3.07
N ASP A 33 2.52 5.64 2.73
CA ASP A 33 2.41 6.28 1.42
C ASP A 33 3.50 7.33 1.20
N ALA A 34 3.76 8.14 2.21
CA ALA A 34 4.78 9.18 2.17
C ALA A 34 6.19 8.60 1.95
N ILE A 35 6.55 7.54 2.67
CA ILE A 35 7.91 6.98 2.59
C ILE A 35 8.16 6.24 1.29
N ILE A 36 7.14 5.58 0.73
CA ILE A 36 7.22 4.98 -0.60
C ILE A 36 7.30 6.07 -1.68
N GLY A 37 6.50 7.13 -1.58
CA GLY A 37 6.60 8.28 -2.48
C GLY A 37 7.98 8.93 -2.46
N ALA A 38 8.53 9.17 -1.26
CA ALA A 38 9.87 9.73 -1.09
C ALA A 38 10.97 8.82 -1.65
N LEU A 39 10.82 7.49 -1.53
CA LEU A 39 11.75 6.51 -2.11
C LEU A 39 11.80 6.61 -3.64
N TYR A 40 10.65 6.62 -4.32
CA TYR A 40 10.60 6.75 -5.78
C TYR A 40 11.07 8.12 -6.27
N ASP A 41 10.70 9.18 -5.55
CA ASP A 41 11.06 10.56 -5.91
C ASP A 41 12.57 10.80 -5.81
N VAL A 42 13.23 10.31 -4.74
CA VAL A 42 14.66 10.60 -4.53
C VAL A 42 15.59 9.90 -5.53
N ILE A 43 15.20 8.75 -6.08
CA ILE A 43 15.97 8.05 -7.12
C ILE A 43 15.67 8.57 -8.53
N SER A 44 14.53 9.24 -8.70
CA SER A 44 14.04 9.73 -9.99
C SER A 44 14.57 11.13 -10.35
N GLY A 45 14.89 11.34 -11.63
CA GLY A 45 15.36 12.62 -12.15
C GLY A 45 16.03 12.51 -13.53
N PRO A 46 16.14 13.63 -14.27
CA PRO A 46 16.82 13.67 -15.55
C PRO A 46 18.33 13.40 -15.42
N ALA A 47 18.96 13.16 -16.57
CA ALA A 47 20.42 13.12 -16.67
C ALA A 47 21.04 14.43 -16.19
N GLY A 48 22.22 14.35 -15.58
CA GLY A 48 22.96 15.49 -15.02
C GLY A 48 22.41 16.02 -13.69
N GLN A 49 21.23 15.60 -13.23
CA GLN A 49 20.71 16.00 -11.92
C GLN A 49 21.31 15.15 -10.81
N GLU A 50 21.98 15.80 -9.85
CA GLU A 50 22.42 15.15 -8.61
C GLU A 50 21.21 14.69 -7.78
N ARG A 51 21.32 13.50 -7.17
CA ARG A 51 20.28 12.97 -6.28
C ARG A 51 20.56 13.38 -4.84
N ASP A 52 19.49 13.59 -4.08
CA ASP A 52 19.56 13.84 -2.64
C ASP A 52 19.80 12.52 -1.89
N TRP A 53 21.03 12.00 -1.95
CA TRP A 53 21.38 10.73 -1.31
C TRP A 53 21.23 10.77 0.22
N ASP A 54 21.30 11.95 0.84
CA ASP A 54 21.03 12.13 2.26
C ASP A 54 19.55 11.92 2.59
N ARG A 55 18.65 12.44 1.74
CA ARG A 55 17.22 12.09 1.83
C ARG A 55 17.01 10.60 1.68
N LEU A 56 17.64 9.92 0.71
CA LEU A 56 17.54 8.46 0.57
C LEU A 56 17.98 7.75 1.86
N ARG A 57 19.19 8.05 2.37
CA ARG A 57 19.73 7.47 3.62
C ARG A 57 18.78 7.65 4.80
N SER A 58 18.07 8.78 4.85
CA SER A 58 17.16 9.11 5.94
C SER A 58 15.88 8.24 5.98
N LEU A 59 15.54 7.54 4.88
CA LEU A 59 14.37 6.65 4.79
C LEU A 59 14.64 5.26 5.38
N PHE A 60 15.87 4.78 5.36
CA PHE A 60 16.22 3.40 5.70
C PHE A 60 16.63 3.21 7.16
N THR A 61 16.40 2.01 7.70
CA THR A 61 17.09 1.53 8.92
C THR A 61 18.60 1.42 8.67
N ARG A 62 19.42 1.46 9.74
CA ARG A 62 20.88 1.35 9.61
C ARG A 62 21.32 0.01 8.97
N GLU A 63 20.57 -1.04 9.23
CA GLU A 63 20.89 -2.40 8.78
C GLU A 63 20.17 -2.79 7.49
N ALA A 64 19.46 -1.86 6.86
CA ALA A 64 18.67 -2.16 5.70
C ALA A 64 19.50 -2.74 4.55
N ARG A 65 18.87 -3.63 3.78
CA ARG A 65 19.43 -4.19 2.56
C ARG A 65 18.54 -3.89 1.37
N LEU A 66 19.20 -3.58 0.25
CA LEU A 66 18.61 -3.54 -1.08
C LEU A 66 19.11 -4.78 -1.83
N MET A 67 18.19 -5.62 -2.26
CA MET A 67 18.50 -6.94 -2.80
C MET A 67 17.77 -7.16 -4.12
N THR A 68 18.43 -7.79 -5.08
CA THR A 68 17.79 -8.21 -6.33
C THR A 68 17.97 -9.70 -6.56
N VAL A 69 16.89 -10.37 -6.95
CA VAL A 69 16.92 -11.74 -7.45
C VAL A 69 16.84 -11.69 -8.97
N TYR A 70 17.69 -12.46 -9.64
CA TYR A 70 17.77 -12.49 -11.10
C TYR A 70 18.30 -13.83 -11.60
N ARG A 71 18.10 -14.08 -12.90
CA ARG A 71 18.68 -15.20 -13.63
C ARG A 71 20.08 -14.81 -14.10
N ASN A 72 21.12 -15.54 -13.68
CA ASN A 72 22.49 -15.27 -14.12
C ASN A 72 22.75 -15.82 -15.55
N GLN A 73 23.97 -15.65 -16.05
CA GLN A 73 24.35 -16.09 -17.41
C GLN A 73 24.25 -17.62 -17.62
N ASP A 74 24.30 -18.41 -16.55
CA ASP A 74 24.18 -19.88 -16.60
C ASP A 74 22.74 -20.36 -16.44
N GLY A 75 21.76 -19.45 -16.35
CA GLY A 75 20.37 -19.80 -16.10
C GLY A 75 20.07 -20.15 -14.64
N LEU A 76 20.99 -19.90 -13.71
CA LEU A 76 20.77 -20.13 -12.28
C LEU A 76 20.21 -18.88 -11.60
N THR A 77 19.33 -19.09 -10.62
CA THR A 77 18.85 -17.99 -9.77
C THR A 77 19.99 -17.51 -8.88
N ALA A 78 20.29 -16.22 -8.97
CA ALA A 78 21.28 -15.53 -8.15
C ALA A 78 20.63 -14.38 -7.39
N MET A 79 21.29 -13.96 -6.32
CA MET A 79 20.89 -12.81 -5.52
C MET A 79 22.08 -11.88 -5.32
N LEU A 80 21.88 -10.59 -5.58
CA LEU A 80 22.81 -9.53 -5.21
C LEU A 80 22.25 -8.80 -3.99
N THR A 81 23.04 -8.71 -2.92
CA THR A 81 22.70 -8.01 -1.68
C THR A 81 23.59 -6.79 -1.50
N MET A 82 22.98 -5.63 -1.25
CA MET A 82 23.67 -4.35 -1.13
C MET A 82 23.27 -3.63 0.16
N THR A 83 24.21 -2.88 0.74
CA THR A 83 23.86 -1.80 1.67
C THR A 83 23.30 -0.60 0.90
N VAL A 84 22.73 0.40 1.61
CA VAL A 84 22.31 1.66 0.99
C VAL A 84 23.47 2.34 0.27
N GLU A 85 24.67 2.32 0.84
CA GLU A 85 25.85 2.93 0.20
C GLU A 85 26.32 2.16 -1.04
N ASP A 86 26.24 0.82 -1.03
CA ASP A 86 26.60 0.02 -2.20
C ASP A 86 25.61 0.25 -3.35
N TYR A 87 24.32 0.41 -3.02
CA TYR A 87 23.30 0.80 -3.99
C TYR A 87 23.62 2.17 -4.59
N ILE A 88 23.86 3.19 -3.75
CA ILE A 88 24.20 4.55 -4.21
C ILE A 88 25.41 4.51 -5.18
N LYS A 89 26.52 3.88 -4.77
CA LYS A 89 27.72 3.75 -5.61
C LYS A 89 27.45 3.07 -6.94
N ARG A 90 26.53 2.09 -6.96
CA ARG A 90 26.17 1.34 -8.16
C ARG A 90 25.36 2.19 -9.14
N VAL A 91 24.44 3.01 -8.65
CA VAL A 91 23.45 3.70 -9.50
C VAL A 91 23.79 5.15 -9.81
N GLU A 92 24.63 5.80 -9.00
CA GLU A 92 24.91 7.24 -9.11
C GLU A 92 25.39 7.64 -10.51
N ARG A 93 26.44 6.99 -11.01
CA ARG A 93 26.97 7.31 -12.34
C ARG A 93 25.96 7.01 -13.46
N PRO A 94 25.32 5.82 -13.53
CA PRO A 94 24.27 5.56 -14.52
C PRO A 94 23.13 6.59 -14.50
N PHE A 95 22.66 6.99 -13.32
CA PHE A 95 21.58 7.96 -13.18
C PHE A 95 22.01 9.36 -13.64
N GLN A 96 23.25 9.77 -13.33
CA GLN A 96 23.80 11.03 -13.83
C GLN A 96 23.99 11.03 -15.35
N GLU A 97 24.46 9.93 -15.94
CA GLU A 97 24.73 9.87 -17.38
C GLU A 97 23.45 9.76 -18.23
N LYS A 98 22.46 8.99 -17.78
CA LYS A 98 21.30 8.61 -18.62
C LYS A 98 19.97 9.21 -18.15
N GLY A 99 19.90 9.70 -16.91
CA GLY A 99 18.63 9.93 -16.25
C GLY A 99 18.00 8.59 -15.83
N PHE A 100 17.07 8.69 -14.90
CA PHE A 100 16.31 7.55 -14.41
C PHE A 100 15.04 8.07 -13.77
N PHE A 101 13.90 7.54 -14.18
CA PHE A 101 12.61 7.79 -13.56
C PHE A 101 11.98 6.46 -13.25
N GLU A 102 11.58 6.27 -12.01
CA GLU A 102 10.85 5.10 -11.59
C GLU A 102 9.58 5.55 -10.88
N ARG A 103 8.45 4.94 -11.25
CA ARG A 103 7.17 5.21 -10.61
C ARG A 103 6.46 3.92 -10.28
N GLU A 104 5.69 3.96 -9.20
CA GLU A 104 4.79 2.89 -8.84
C GLU A 104 3.58 2.87 -9.78
N ILE A 105 3.25 1.67 -10.27
CA ILE A 105 2.09 1.41 -11.16
C ILE A 105 1.15 0.36 -10.59
N GLY A 106 1.50 -0.28 -9.46
CA GLY A 106 0.61 -1.18 -8.75
C GLY A 106 1.10 -1.45 -7.33
N ARG A 107 0.18 -1.78 -6.43
CA ARG A 107 0.51 -1.97 -5.02
C ARG A 107 -0.39 -2.99 -4.34
N LYS A 108 0.23 -3.92 -3.61
CA LYS A 108 -0.41 -4.74 -2.58
C LYS A 108 0.25 -4.44 -1.23
N THR A 109 -0.55 -4.21 -0.20
CA THR A 109 -0.07 -3.84 1.13
C THR A 109 -0.71 -4.74 2.18
N ASP A 110 0.13 -5.33 3.02
CA ASP A 110 -0.25 -6.10 4.19
C ASP A 110 0.39 -5.49 5.44
N ARG A 111 -0.34 -5.41 6.55
CA ARG A 111 0.14 -4.83 7.81
C ARG A 111 -0.22 -5.71 8.99
N PHE A 112 0.72 -5.88 9.92
CA PHE A 112 0.48 -6.52 11.20
C PHE A 112 1.26 -5.78 12.30
N GLY A 113 0.56 -5.21 13.29
CA GLY A 113 1.20 -4.37 14.32
C GLY A 113 2.03 -3.24 13.72
N PHE A 114 3.33 -3.22 14.06
CA PHE A 114 4.30 -2.19 13.63
C PHE A 114 5.07 -2.55 12.36
N ILE A 115 4.71 -3.64 11.66
CA ILE A 115 5.32 -4.01 10.38
C ILE A 115 4.33 -3.84 9.22
N THR A 116 4.82 -3.36 8.09
CA THR A 116 4.07 -3.29 6.83
C THR A 116 4.90 -3.91 5.71
N GLN A 117 4.30 -4.82 4.95
CA GLN A 117 4.87 -5.43 3.76
C GLN A 117 4.16 -4.85 2.53
N ILE A 118 4.92 -4.37 1.56
CA ILE A 118 4.39 -3.79 0.33
C ILE A 118 5.01 -4.50 -0.87
N PHE A 119 4.19 -5.11 -1.70
CA PHE A 119 4.57 -5.41 -3.08
C PHE A 119 4.21 -4.20 -3.94
N SER A 120 5.24 -3.49 -4.39
CA SER A 120 5.16 -2.24 -5.14
C SER A 120 5.66 -2.51 -6.55
N THR A 121 4.73 -2.60 -7.49
CA THR A 121 5.04 -2.78 -8.90
C THR A 121 5.48 -1.46 -9.49
N TYR A 122 6.63 -1.47 -10.15
CA TYR A 122 7.21 -0.28 -10.75
C TYR A 122 7.33 -0.41 -12.26
N GLU A 123 7.41 0.74 -12.91
CA GLU A 123 8.02 0.88 -14.22
C GLU A 123 9.14 1.92 -14.16
N SER A 124 10.18 1.72 -14.97
CA SER A 124 11.29 2.65 -15.10
C SER A 124 11.42 3.18 -16.53
N ARG A 125 11.94 4.40 -16.65
CA ARG A 125 12.23 5.12 -17.90
C ARG A 125 13.54 5.90 -17.74
N ASN A 126 14.21 6.23 -18.85
CA ASN A 126 15.35 7.15 -18.77
C ASN A 126 14.90 8.62 -18.73
N GLN A 127 13.77 8.94 -19.39
CA GLN A 127 13.11 10.25 -19.35
C GLN A 127 11.60 10.11 -19.09
N LYS A 128 10.95 11.15 -18.54
CA LYS A 128 9.53 11.10 -18.14
C LYS A 128 8.59 10.66 -19.28
N ASP A 129 8.85 11.15 -20.49
CA ASP A 129 7.98 10.99 -21.66
C ASP A 129 8.55 9.98 -22.68
N GLU A 130 9.51 9.14 -22.26
CA GLU A 130 10.05 8.06 -23.07
C GLU A 130 9.35 6.72 -22.81
N GLU A 131 9.71 5.71 -23.62
CA GLU A 131 9.23 4.34 -23.46
C GLU A 131 9.70 3.73 -22.13
N VAL A 132 8.89 2.80 -21.62
CA VAL A 132 9.22 2.00 -20.44
C VAL A 132 10.43 1.12 -20.75
N VAL A 133 11.49 1.28 -19.96
CA VAL A 133 12.75 0.54 -20.09
C VAL A 133 12.67 -0.78 -19.34
N SER A 134 12.03 -0.80 -18.17
CA SER A 134 11.82 -2.02 -17.41
C SER A 134 10.60 -1.91 -16.49
N ARG A 135 10.09 -3.06 -16.08
CA ARG A 135 9.12 -3.18 -14.99
C ARG A 135 9.61 -4.23 -13.99
N GLY A 136 9.00 -4.25 -12.82
CA GLY A 136 9.25 -5.28 -11.82
C GLY A 136 8.42 -5.06 -10.58
N ILE A 137 8.65 -5.89 -9.56
CA ILE A 137 8.00 -5.76 -8.26
C ILE A 137 9.06 -5.61 -7.18
N ASN A 138 8.95 -4.53 -6.40
CA ASN A 138 9.66 -4.32 -5.15
C ASN A 138 8.86 -4.95 -3.99
N SER A 139 9.49 -5.84 -3.24
CA SER A 139 9.07 -6.33 -1.92
C SER A 139 9.70 -5.43 -0.86
N ILE A 140 8.91 -4.51 -0.33
CA ILE A 140 9.36 -3.46 0.60
C ILE A 140 8.84 -3.76 1.99
N GLN A 141 9.75 -3.88 2.94
CA GLN A 141 9.44 -4.04 4.35
C GLN A 141 9.56 -2.70 5.04
N LEU A 142 8.48 -2.23 5.66
CA LEU A 142 8.48 -1.05 6.51
C LEU A 142 8.34 -1.46 7.98
N ALA A 143 9.03 -0.71 8.84
CA ALA A 143 8.88 -0.79 10.30
C ALA A 143 8.47 0.58 10.83
N GLU A 144 7.47 0.60 11.71
CA GLU A 144 7.07 1.78 12.46
C GLU A 144 7.72 1.75 13.84
N HIS A 145 8.64 2.68 14.10
CA HIS A 145 9.23 2.84 15.42
C HIS A 145 9.74 4.26 15.64
N SER A 146 9.77 4.70 16.90
CA SER A 146 10.19 6.06 17.26
C SER A 146 9.36 7.16 16.57
N GLY A 147 8.06 6.90 16.39
CA GLY A 147 7.08 7.87 15.87
C GLY A 147 7.12 8.11 14.36
N ARG A 148 7.69 7.19 13.57
CA ARG A 148 7.74 7.30 12.11
C ARG A 148 7.95 5.95 11.42
N PHE A 149 7.77 5.93 10.11
CA PHE A 149 8.11 4.81 9.24
C PHE A 149 9.60 4.79 8.87
N TRP A 150 10.12 3.58 8.70
CA TRP A 150 11.45 3.27 8.21
C TRP A 150 11.37 2.16 7.17
N ILE A 151 12.19 2.22 6.12
CA ILE A 151 12.39 1.09 5.22
C ILE A 151 13.39 0.14 5.87
N ALA A 152 12.91 -1.04 6.23
CA ALA A 152 13.72 -2.10 6.82
C ALA A 152 14.52 -2.85 5.76
N ASN A 153 13.91 -3.25 4.65
CA ASN A 153 14.57 -3.89 3.52
C ASN A 153 13.78 -3.66 2.22
N ILE A 154 14.47 -3.79 1.08
CA ILE A 154 13.86 -3.91 -0.24
C ILE A 154 14.46 -5.13 -0.95
N LEU A 155 13.61 -6.02 -1.45
CA LEU A 155 13.97 -7.10 -2.36
C LEU A 155 13.19 -6.93 -3.65
N TRP A 156 13.80 -7.00 -4.83
CA TRP A 156 13.05 -6.91 -6.07
C TRP A 156 13.43 -7.98 -7.09
N ASN A 157 12.49 -8.20 -7.99
CA ASN A 157 12.68 -8.99 -9.20
C ASN A 157 12.14 -8.18 -10.38
N SER A 158 12.90 -8.11 -11.47
CA SER A 158 12.42 -7.49 -12.72
C SER A 158 11.46 -8.43 -13.43
N GLU A 159 10.53 -7.86 -14.19
CA GLU A 159 9.68 -8.61 -15.10
C GLU A 159 10.52 -9.19 -16.26
N THR A 160 10.19 -10.40 -16.67
CA THR A 160 10.75 -11.05 -17.87
C THR A 160 9.65 -11.84 -18.59
N ASP A 161 9.93 -12.34 -19.79
CA ASP A 161 9.01 -13.24 -20.50
C ASP A 161 8.74 -14.54 -19.72
N GLU A 162 9.70 -14.99 -18.89
CA GLU A 162 9.55 -16.15 -17.99
C GLU A 162 8.67 -15.81 -16.77
N PHE A 163 8.75 -14.57 -16.29
CA PHE A 163 8.05 -14.09 -15.09
C PHE A 163 7.31 -12.78 -15.39
N PRO A 164 6.19 -12.84 -16.14
CA PRO A 164 5.34 -11.68 -16.36
C PRO A 164 4.70 -11.21 -15.05
N ILE A 165 4.47 -9.91 -14.90
CA ILE A 165 3.81 -9.37 -13.71
C ILE A 165 2.34 -9.84 -13.68
N PRO A 166 1.89 -10.54 -12.63
CA PRO A 166 0.49 -10.93 -12.52
C PRO A 166 -0.44 -9.72 -12.41
N ALA A 167 -1.62 -9.79 -13.03
CA ALA A 167 -2.56 -8.67 -13.12
C ALA A 167 -2.97 -8.09 -11.75
N GLU A 168 -3.02 -8.92 -10.72
CA GLU A 168 -3.31 -8.51 -9.34
C GLU A 168 -2.28 -7.52 -8.76
N TYR A 169 -1.06 -7.48 -9.30
CA TYR A 169 -0.01 -6.54 -8.91
C TYR A 169 0.04 -5.30 -9.80
N LEU A 170 -0.82 -5.16 -10.81
CA LEU A 170 -0.85 -4.00 -11.73
C LEU A 170 -1.88 -2.93 -11.35
N ALA A 171 -2.60 -3.09 -10.23
CA ALA A 171 -3.54 -2.09 -9.74
C ALA A 171 -2.91 -1.30 -8.58
N LEU A 172 -2.86 0.02 -8.68
CA LEU A 172 -2.52 0.86 -7.53
C LEU A 172 -3.70 0.81 -6.55
N ALA A 173 -3.51 0.08 -5.44
CA ALA A 173 -4.46 0.09 -4.34
C ALA A 173 -4.31 1.37 -3.50
N ASN A 174 -5.42 1.91 -3.00
CA ASN A 174 -5.47 3.08 -2.11
C ASN A 174 -4.95 4.38 -2.73
N GLN A 175 -5.14 4.57 -4.05
CA GLN A 175 -4.82 5.84 -4.69
C GLN A 175 -5.62 6.97 -4.05
N ARG A 176 -4.98 8.13 -3.92
CA ARG A 176 -5.58 9.34 -3.36
C ARG A 176 -5.50 10.48 -4.36
N THR A 177 -6.50 11.33 -4.36
CA THR A 177 -6.54 12.58 -5.15
C THR A 177 -7.23 13.67 -4.35
N ILE A 178 -7.21 14.89 -4.87
CA ILE A 178 -7.94 16.03 -4.32
C ILE A 178 -9.25 16.19 -5.10
N ASN A 179 -10.37 16.33 -4.39
CA ASN A 179 -11.66 16.60 -5.01
C ASN A 179 -11.87 18.10 -5.29
N HIS A 180 -13.05 18.46 -5.81
CA HIS A 180 -13.39 19.85 -6.13
C HIS A 180 -13.61 20.74 -4.89
N GLU A 181 -13.65 20.15 -3.69
CA GLU A 181 -13.76 20.81 -2.39
C GLU A 181 -12.39 20.89 -1.68
N GLU A 182 -11.29 20.60 -2.40
CA GLU A 182 -9.92 20.54 -1.89
C GLU A 182 -9.67 19.47 -0.82
N GLU A 183 -10.55 18.48 -0.71
CA GLU A 183 -10.41 17.38 0.23
C GLU A 183 -9.68 16.19 -0.39
N THR A 184 -8.89 15.50 0.42
CA THR A 184 -8.26 14.24 -0.01
C THR A 184 -9.30 13.12 -0.02
N ILE A 185 -9.52 12.53 -1.19
CA ILE A 185 -10.38 11.36 -1.41
C ILE A 185 -9.56 10.17 -1.92
N MET A 186 -10.09 8.96 -1.75
CA MET A 186 -9.59 7.77 -2.45
C MET A 186 -10.31 7.53 -3.77
N VAL A 187 -9.60 6.92 -4.73
CA VAL A 187 -10.13 6.51 -6.04
C VAL A 187 -9.55 5.16 -6.46
N GLY A 188 -10.28 4.40 -7.30
CA GLY A 188 -9.83 3.09 -7.80
C GLY A 188 -9.97 1.98 -6.76
N LYS A 189 -9.30 0.85 -6.98
CA LYS A 189 -9.26 -0.23 -6.00
C LYS A 189 -8.66 0.25 -4.68
N ILE A 190 -9.31 -0.08 -3.58
CA ILE A 190 -8.86 0.26 -2.22
C ILE A 190 -9.03 -0.94 -1.29
N ASN A 191 -8.49 -0.83 -0.08
CA ASN A 191 -8.65 -1.83 0.95
C ASN A 191 -8.82 -1.18 2.33
N ARG A 192 -9.11 -2.03 3.32
CA ARG A 192 -9.29 -1.61 4.72
C ARG A 192 -8.10 -0.80 5.23
N ILE A 193 -6.86 -1.21 4.91
CA ILE A 193 -5.66 -0.52 5.40
C ILE A 193 -5.66 0.93 4.95
N GLY A 194 -6.02 1.20 3.69
CA GLY A 194 -6.15 2.56 3.17
C GLY A 194 -7.16 3.40 3.96
N LEU A 195 -8.36 2.85 4.19
CA LEU A 195 -9.42 3.52 4.94
C LEU A 195 -9.09 3.75 6.42
N GLN A 196 -8.21 2.94 7.01
CA GLN A 196 -7.78 3.11 8.39
C GLN A 196 -6.70 4.19 8.59
N GLN A 197 -6.14 4.74 7.51
CA GLN A 197 -5.17 5.83 7.57
C GLN A 197 -5.84 7.20 7.45
N GLU A 198 -5.19 8.23 8.02
CA GLU A 198 -5.59 9.63 7.81
C GLU A 198 -5.71 9.99 6.32
N PRO A 199 -6.68 10.82 5.90
CA PRO A 199 -7.70 11.47 6.73
C PRO A 199 -8.95 10.61 7.01
N PHE A 200 -8.99 9.37 6.50
CA PHE A 200 -10.18 8.51 6.54
C PHE A 200 -10.32 7.72 7.84
N GLY A 201 -9.19 7.49 8.51
CA GLY A 201 -9.09 6.64 9.69
C GLY A 201 -10.01 7.07 10.83
N LEU A 202 -10.24 8.37 11.03
CA LEU A 202 -11.09 8.86 12.12
C LEU A 202 -12.52 8.31 12.01
N TRP A 203 -13.19 8.53 10.89
CA TRP A 203 -14.57 8.06 10.71
C TRP A 203 -14.61 6.54 10.54
N PHE A 204 -13.63 5.95 9.86
CA PHE A 204 -13.62 4.51 9.60
C PHE A 204 -13.45 3.71 10.90
N ASN A 205 -12.42 4.03 11.69
CA ASN A 205 -12.13 3.32 12.93
C ASN A 205 -13.24 3.53 13.95
N THR A 206 -13.75 4.76 14.09
CA THR A 206 -14.85 5.07 15.01
C THR A 206 -16.14 4.32 14.63
N GLY A 207 -16.52 4.33 13.35
CA GLY A 207 -17.70 3.60 12.86
C GLY A 207 -17.57 2.10 13.09
N TYR A 208 -16.41 1.52 12.77
CA TYR A 208 -16.13 0.11 12.98
C TYR A 208 -16.16 -0.28 14.46
N GLU A 209 -15.58 0.52 15.35
CA GLU A 209 -15.54 0.25 16.78
C GLU A 209 -16.91 0.34 17.44
N ASN A 210 -17.70 1.36 17.09
CA ASN A 210 -19.01 1.64 17.68
C ASN A 210 -20.15 0.79 17.13
N TYR A 211 -19.97 0.13 15.97
CA TYR A 211 -21.03 -0.70 15.40
C TYR A 211 -21.20 -2.01 16.18
N GLU A 212 -22.39 -2.19 16.76
CA GLU A 212 -22.80 -3.42 17.42
C GLU A 212 -23.58 -4.32 16.46
N VAL A 213 -22.95 -5.39 16.02
CA VAL A 213 -23.56 -6.37 15.11
C VAL A 213 -24.69 -7.12 15.81
N ASP A 214 -25.86 -7.19 15.17
CA ASP A 214 -26.95 -8.07 15.62
C ASP A 214 -26.59 -9.53 15.38
N LYS A 215 -26.06 -10.18 16.42
CA LYS A 215 -25.64 -11.58 16.40
C LYS A 215 -26.77 -12.54 16.02
N SER A 216 -28.02 -12.20 16.32
CA SER A 216 -29.17 -13.03 15.97
C SER A 216 -29.45 -13.03 14.47
N SER A 217 -29.25 -11.87 13.83
CA SER A 217 -29.36 -11.72 12.38
C SER A 217 -28.14 -12.26 11.64
N LEU A 218 -26.96 -12.30 12.28
CA LEU A 218 -25.73 -12.88 11.72
C LEU A 218 -25.80 -14.42 11.58
N GLN A 219 -26.68 -15.08 12.34
CA GLN A 219 -26.85 -16.52 12.26
C GLN A 219 -27.40 -16.94 10.89
N GLY A 220 -26.70 -17.83 10.19
CA GLY A 220 -27.01 -18.21 8.81
C GLY A 220 -26.33 -17.34 7.75
N VAL A 221 -25.97 -16.09 8.06
CA VAL A 221 -25.22 -15.21 7.12
C VAL A 221 -23.83 -15.78 6.89
N LYS A 222 -23.16 -16.26 7.95
CA LYS A 222 -21.84 -16.88 7.86
C LYS A 222 -21.81 -18.04 6.85
N GLU A 223 -22.73 -18.98 6.98
CA GLU A 223 -22.83 -20.14 6.08
C GLU A 223 -23.25 -19.71 4.66
N ALA A 224 -24.13 -18.72 4.55
CA ALA A 224 -24.61 -18.24 3.26
C ALA A 224 -23.54 -17.46 2.47
N LEU A 225 -22.55 -16.87 3.16
CA LEU A 225 -21.39 -16.21 2.55
C LEU A 225 -20.37 -17.20 1.95
N GLU A 226 -20.48 -18.51 2.21
CA GLU A 226 -19.57 -19.49 1.61
C GLU A 226 -19.68 -19.49 0.07
N GLY A 227 -18.53 -19.28 -0.57
CA GLY A 227 -18.40 -19.18 -2.01
C GLY A 227 -19.00 -17.90 -2.62
N VAL A 228 -19.30 -16.90 -1.79
CA VAL A 228 -19.80 -15.59 -2.24
C VAL A 228 -18.63 -14.62 -2.40
N GLU A 229 -18.57 -13.99 -3.55
CA GLU A 229 -17.68 -12.86 -3.84
C GLU A 229 -18.46 -11.57 -3.61
N ILE A 230 -17.78 -10.53 -3.11
CA ILE A 230 -18.41 -9.24 -2.84
C ILE A 230 -17.68 -8.17 -3.64
N LEU A 231 -18.45 -7.41 -4.42
CA LEU A 231 -17.98 -6.20 -5.08
C LEU A 231 -18.64 -5.00 -4.43
N ALA A 232 -17.85 -4.08 -3.92
CA ALA A 232 -18.32 -2.89 -3.22
C ALA A 232 -17.79 -1.63 -3.91
N PHE A 233 -18.68 -0.67 -4.15
CA PHE A 233 -18.34 0.66 -4.65
C PHE A 233 -18.67 1.68 -3.57
N MET A 234 -17.76 2.62 -3.28
CA MET A 234 -17.96 3.64 -2.26
C MET A 234 -17.40 4.99 -2.67
N GLY A 235 -17.86 6.06 -2.03
CA GLY A 235 -17.22 7.38 -2.11
C GLY A 235 -16.67 7.75 -0.75
N THR A 236 -15.36 7.99 -0.60
CA THR A 236 -14.78 8.42 0.69
C THR A 236 -15.30 9.78 1.17
N TRP A 237 -15.85 10.58 0.24
CA TRP A 237 -16.54 11.85 0.43
C TRP A 237 -18.03 11.71 0.78
N CYS A 238 -18.62 10.52 0.63
CA CYS A 238 -20.06 10.31 0.83
C CYS A 238 -20.37 9.91 2.28
N SER A 239 -21.31 10.59 2.93
CA SER A 239 -21.73 10.31 4.30
C SER A 239 -22.28 8.89 4.50
N ASP A 240 -23.02 8.36 3.52
CA ASP A 240 -23.53 6.99 3.60
C ASP A 240 -22.38 5.97 3.49
N SER A 241 -21.37 6.28 2.69
CA SER A 241 -20.19 5.41 2.56
C SER A 241 -19.37 5.44 3.85
N GLN A 242 -19.20 6.61 4.45
CA GLN A 242 -18.52 6.75 5.74
C GLN A 242 -19.26 6.03 6.87
N ARG A 243 -20.59 5.91 6.79
CA ARG A 243 -21.42 5.21 7.77
C ARG A 243 -21.45 3.70 7.55
N GLU A 244 -21.80 3.24 6.35
CA GLU A 244 -22.10 1.82 6.14
C GLU A 244 -20.86 0.97 5.84
N VAL A 245 -19.80 1.51 5.25
CA VAL A 245 -18.60 0.71 4.93
C VAL A 245 -17.90 0.17 6.19
N PRO A 246 -17.69 0.95 7.26
CA PRO A 246 -17.13 0.42 8.51
C PRO A 246 -18.03 -0.64 9.15
N ASN A 247 -19.35 -0.42 9.18
CA ASN A 247 -20.33 -1.37 9.69
C ASN A 247 -20.28 -2.69 8.92
N PHE A 248 -20.22 -2.61 7.59
CA PHE A 248 -20.11 -3.75 6.70
C PHE A 248 -18.84 -4.56 6.97
N PHE A 249 -17.69 -3.90 7.11
CA PHE A 249 -16.46 -4.59 7.48
C PHE A 249 -16.55 -5.27 8.86
N LYS A 250 -17.25 -4.67 9.84
CA LYS A 250 -17.49 -5.28 11.16
C LYS A 250 -18.30 -6.56 11.06
N ILE A 251 -19.35 -6.56 10.22
CA ILE A 251 -20.18 -7.73 9.95
C ILE A 251 -19.35 -8.83 9.29
N LEU A 252 -18.60 -8.50 8.23
CA LEU A 252 -17.74 -9.47 7.52
C LEU A 252 -16.72 -10.12 8.46
N ASP A 253 -16.09 -9.35 9.34
CA ASP A 253 -15.13 -9.87 10.32
C ASP A 253 -15.78 -10.82 11.32
N GLN A 254 -16.94 -10.46 11.87
CA GLN A 254 -17.65 -11.33 12.82
C GLN A 254 -18.24 -12.59 12.15
N ALA A 255 -18.61 -12.49 10.87
CA ALA A 255 -19.03 -13.64 10.08
C ALA A 255 -17.84 -14.56 9.71
N GLY A 256 -16.59 -14.09 9.84
CA GLY A 256 -15.42 -14.83 9.40
C GLY A 256 -15.30 -14.91 7.88
N TYR A 257 -15.75 -13.87 7.17
CA TYR A 257 -15.66 -13.78 5.73
C TYR A 257 -14.19 -13.68 5.27
N ASP A 258 -13.88 -14.37 4.18
CA ASP A 258 -12.57 -14.27 3.53
C ASP A 258 -12.48 -12.96 2.73
N LEU A 259 -11.89 -11.93 3.34
CA LEU A 259 -11.73 -10.60 2.73
C LEU A 259 -10.93 -10.60 1.42
N SER A 260 -10.20 -11.68 1.08
CA SER A 260 -9.57 -11.79 -0.25
C SER A 260 -10.59 -11.85 -1.40
N LYS A 261 -11.85 -12.19 -1.08
CA LYS A 261 -12.99 -12.22 -2.02
C LYS A 261 -13.81 -10.93 -2.04
N LEU A 262 -13.42 -9.93 -1.25
CA LEU A 262 -13.97 -8.59 -1.29
C LEU A 262 -13.13 -7.71 -2.23
N GLN A 263 -13.75 -7.22 -3.30
CA GLN A 263 -13.21 -6.12 -4.09
C GLN A 263 -13.90 -4.82 -3.68
N LEU A 264 -13.13 -3.86 -3.16
CA LEU A 264 -13.62 -2.52 -2.80
C LEU A 264 -13.04 -1.48 -3.77
N VAL A 265 -13.90 -0.67 -4.36
CA VAL A 265 -13.54 0.38 -5.32
C VAL A 265 -14.07 1.72 -4.82
N ALA A 266 -13.18 2.71 -4.70
CA ALA A 266 -13.53 4.09 -4.40
C ALA A 266 -13.79 4.89 -5.69
N LEU A 267 -14.84 5.70 -5.67
CA LEU A 267 -15.27 6.52 -6.80
C LEU A 267 -15.07 8.01 -6.50
N SER A 268 -14.72 8.77 -7.54
CA SER A 268 -14.47 10.21 -7.45
C SER A 268 -15.77 11.02 -7.33
N ASN A 269 -15.76 12.15 -6.63
CA ASN A 269 -16.77 13.23 -6.75
C ASN A 269 -16.27 14.42 -7.57
N HIS A 270 -15.13 14.32 -8.26
CA HIS A 270 -14.73 15.38 -9.18
C HIS A 270 -15.77 15.52 -10.31
N PRO A 271 -16.20 16.73 -10.70
CA PRO A 271 -17.26 16.92 -11.69
C PRO A 271 -17.06 16.14 -13.00
N ASP A 272 -15.83 16.13 -13.53
CA ASP A 272 -15.49 15.43 -14.78
C ASP A 272 -15.41 13.90 -14.66
N GLN A 273 -15.38 13.38 -13.43
CA GLN A 273 -15.19 11.95 -13.12
C GLN A 273 -16.19 11.49 -12.05
N TYR A 274 -17.36 12.14 -11.98
CA TYR A 274 -18.32 11.90 -10.91
C TYR A 274 -18.80 10.44 -10.92
N LYS A 275 -18.63 9.77 -9.77
CA LYS A 275 -18.88 8.34 -9.56
C LYS A 275 -18.13 7.42 -10.54
N GLN A 276 -16.94 7.85 -10.97
CA GLN A 276 -16.04 7.03 -11.80
C GLN A 276 -14.77 6.70 -11.02
N SER A 277 -14.21 5.52 -11.27
CA SER A 277 -12.85 5.18 -10.87
C SER A 277 -11.86 5.36 -12.04
N PRO A 278 -10.55 5.47 -11.77
CA PRO A 278 -9.56 5.75 -12.82
C PRO A 278 -9.44 4.64 -13.87
N GLN A 279 -9.72 3.39 -13.50
CA GLN A 279 -9.73 2.24 -14.42
C GLN A 279 -11.15 1.84 -14.84
N HIS A 280 -12.17 2.63 -14.48
CA HIS A 280 -13.57 2.40 -14.81
C HIS A 280 -14.15 1.06 -14.34
N GLU A 281 -13.73 0.59 -13.16
CA GLU A 281 -14.25 -0.62 -12.53
C GLU A 281 -15.76 -0.56 -12.30
N GLU A 282 -16.38 0.63 -12.25
CA GLU A 282 -17.84 0.79 -12.13
C GLU A 282 -18.63 0.41 -13.39
N LYS A 283 -17.97 0.39 -14.56
CA LYS A 283 -18.68 0.19 -15.84
C LYS A 283 -19.30 -1.21 -15.90
N GLY A 284 -20.57 -1.24 -16.30
CA GLY A 284 -21.36 -2.48 -16.39
C GLY A 284 -22.04 -2.90 -15.09
N TRP A 285 -21.79 -2.22 -13.97
CA TRP A 285 -22.39 -2.55 -12.67
C TRP A 285 -23.58 -1.67 -12.28
N ASN A 286 -23.90 -0.63 -13.07
CA ASN A 286 -24.98 0.33 -12.82
C ASN A 286 -24.90 0.95 -11.42
N ILE A 287 -23.78 1.61 -11.13
CA ILE A 287 -23.52 2.26 -9.84
C ILE A 287 -24.05 3.69 -9.87
N GLU A 288 -25.32 3.85 -9.52
CA GLU A 288 -25.96 5.17 -9.43
C GLU A 288 -25.70 5.85 -8.08
N TYR A 289 -25.53 5.07 -7.01
CA TYR A 289 -25.36 5.56 -5.65
C TYR A 289 -24.26 4.82 -4.89
N VAL A 290 -23.73 5.46 -3.83
CA VAL A 290 -22.62 4.92 -3.04
C VAL A 290 -22.90 5.04 -1.53
N PRO A 291 -22.62 4.00 -0.73
CA PRO A 291 -21.98 2.76 -1.14
C PRO A 291 -22.97 1.83 -1.83
N THR A 292 -22.49 0.96 -2.71
CA THR A 292 -23.27 -0.16 -3.26
C THR A 292 -22.49 -1.44 -2.99
N PHE A 293 -23.10 -2.39 -2.28
CA PHE A 293 -22.53 -3.71 -1.99
C PHE A 293 -23.24 -4.76 -2.86
N ILE A 294 -22.51 -5.46 -3.73
CA ILE A 294 -23.04 -6.44 -4.68
C ILE A 294 -22.53 -7.82 -4.28
N PHE A 295 -23.45 -8.78 -4.13
CA PHE A 295 -23.14 -10.15 -3.73
C PHE A 295 -23.21 -11.07 -4.95
N LEU A 296 -22.13 -11.80 -5.21
CA LEU A 296 -21.94 -12.63 -6.39
C LEU A 296 -21.72 -14.09 -5.99
N LYS A 297 -22.33 -15.02 -6.70
CA LYS A 297 -22.05 -16.46 -6.57
C LYS A 297 -21.92 -17.08 -7.94
N ASN A 298 -20.76 -17.69 -8.21
CA ASN A 298 -20.40 -18.25 -9.52
C ASN A 298 -20.56 -17.21 -10.65
N GLY A 299 -20.13 -15.97 -10.39
CA GLY A 299 -20.24 -14.86 -11.35
C GLY A 299 -21.63 -14.28 -11.57
N LYS A 300 -22.68 -14.78 -10.89
CA LYS A 300 -24.04 -14.24 -10.97
C LYS A 300 -24.36 -13.39 -9.75
N GLU A 301 -24.95 -12.21 -9.99
CA GLU A 301 -25.49 -11.35 -8.93
C GLU A 301 -26.67 -12.01 -8.21
N LEU A 302 -26.54 -12.13 -6.89
CA LEU A 302 -27.62 -12.55 -5.98
C LEU A 302 -28.50 -11.37 -5.60
N GLY A 303 -27.89 -10.19 -5.44
CA GLY A 303 -28.55 -8.95 -5.08
C GLY A 303 -27.53 -7.91 -4.62
N ARG A 304 -28.02 -6.72 -4.26
CA ARG A 304 -27.22 -5.60 -3.81
C ARG A 304 -27.90 -4.78 -2.72
N ILE A 305 -27.10 -4.09 -1.92
CA ILE A 305 -27.54 -3.07 -0.95
C ILE A 305 -27.03 -1.72 -1.46
N ILE A 306 -27.89 -0.69 -1.51
CA ILE A 306 -27.59 0.62 -2.11
C ILE A 306 -27.78 1.72 -1.05
N GLU A 307 -26.76 2.54 -0.84
CA GLU A 307 -26.64 3.63 0.16
C GLU A 307 -26.81 3.21 1.62
N SER A 308 -28.02 2.82 1.99
CA SER A 308 -28.42 2.40 3.33
C SER A 308 -29.26 1.13 3.25
N PRO A 309 -29.20 0.24 4.25
CA PRO A 309 -30.07 -0.92 4.30
C PRO A 309 -31.55 -0.52 4.47
N ASP A 310 -32.46 -1.34 3.95
CA ASP A 310 -33.92 -1.22 4.12
C ASP A 310 -34.32 -1.48 5.59
N ASP A 311 -33.70 -2.48 6.23
CA ASP A 311 -33.92 -2.82 7.64
C ASP A 311 -32.63 -2.66 8.47
N SER A 312 -31.63 -3.49 8.15
CA SER A 312 -30.26 -3.44 8.68
C SER A 312 -29.35 -4.18 7.71
N LEU A 313 -28.04 -3.91 7.76
CA LEU A 313 -27.09 -4.58 6.87
C LEU A 313 -27.17 -6.10 7.00
N GLU A 314 -27.24 -6.63 8.24
CA GLU A 314 -27.32 -8.08 8.48
C GLU A 314 -28.61 -8.69 7.93
N LYS A 315 -29.75 -8.02 8.12
CA LYS A 315 -31.04 -8.50 7.64
C LYS A 315 -31.10 -8.49 6.12
N ASP A 316 -30.61 -7.45 5.48
CA ASP A 316 -30.62 -7.36 4.02
C ASP A 316 -29.61 -8.31 3.39
N MET A 317 -28.41 -8.44 3.97
CA MET A 317 -27.47 -9.49 3.58
C MET A 317 -28.12 -10.86 3.68
N ARG A 318 -28.83 -11.15 4.77
CA ARG A 318 -29.53 -12.43 4.93
C ARG A 318 -30.59 -12.64 3.85
N LYS A 319 -31.40 -11.62 3.55
CA LYS A 319 -32.42 -11.70 2.49
C LYS A 319 -31.80 -12.01 1.13
N ILE A 320 -30.73 -11.30 0.76
CA ILE A 320 -30.02 -11.47 -0.50
C ILE A 320 -29.39 -12.87 -0.59
N LEU A 321 -28.67 -13.28 0.46
CA LEU A 321 -27.89 -14.51 0.44
C LEU A 321 -28.74 -15.78 0.57
N MET A 322 -29.90 -15.69 1.23
CA MET A 322 -30.81 -16.82 1.44
C MET A 322 -32.04 -16.81 0.51
N GLY A 323 -32.28 -15.74 -0.24
CA GLY A 323 -33.42 -15.57 -1.13
C GLY A 323 -34.78 -15.54 -0.41
N LYS A 324 -34.84 -14.90 0.77
CA LYS A 324 -36.04 -14.85 1.64
C LYS A 324 -36.33 -13.47 2.15
#